data_AF-A0A9E0J8B6-F1
#
_entry.id   AF-A0A9E0J8B6-F1
#
_cell.length_a   1.000
_cell.length_b   1.000
_cell.length_c   1.000
_cell.angle_alpha   90.00
_cell.angle_beta   90.00
_cell.angle_gamma   90.00
#
_symmetry.space_group_name_H-M   'P 1'
#
loop_
_entity.id
_entity.type
_entity.pdbx_description
1 polymer ?
#
loop_
_entity_poly.entity_id
_entity_poly.type
_entity_poly.pdbx_seq_one_letter_code
_entity_poly.pdbx_strand_id
1 'polypeptide(L)'
;MPRPAVDPVRAAATKALRQEAGRWLKAGREAAGLTQAQLAERVGMRYYTFVSQVESGLGRVPIEMQGAWALAVGLEPAHFARTLLAYYEPELNRLLFGDAAQILPDAPRAFGT
;
A
#
# COMPACT_ATOMS: atom_id res chain seq x y z
N MET A 1 30.87 -11.81 -5.13
CA MET A 1 29.86 -12.36 -6.05
C MET A 1 28.94 -11.23 -6.50
N PRO A 2 28.81 -10.93 -7.80
CA PRO A 2 27.81 -9.97 -8.24
C PRO A 2 26.42 -10.53 -7.91
N ARG A 3 25.54 -9.68 -7.35
CA ARG A 3 24.14 -10.03 -7.09
C ARG A 3 23.53 -10.48 -8.43
N PRO A 4 22.89 -11.65 -8.54
CA PRO A 4 22.25 -12.05 -9.78
C PRO A 4 21.26 -10.94 -10.17
N ALA A 5 21.35 -10.49 -11.42
CA ALA A 5 20.43 -9.50 -11.95
C ALA A 5 19.00 -10.01 -11.76
N VAL A 6 18.13 -9.19 -11.17
CA VAL A 6 16.74 -9.55 -10.95
C VAL A 6 16.11 -9.86 -12.32
N ASP A 7 15.45 -11.01 -12.44
CA ASP A 7 14.74 -11.42 -13.65
C ASP A 7 13.84 -10.27 -14.16
N PRO A 8 14.01 -9.80 -15.41
CA PRO A 8 13.29 -8.65 -15.94
C PRO A 8 11.76 -8.85 -15.94
N VAL A 9 11.27 -10.07 -16.07
CA VAL A 9 9.83 -10.39 -15.98
C VAL A 9 9.32 -10.17 -14.56
N ARG A 10 10.07 -10.66 -13.56
CA ARG A 10 9.75 -10.43 -12.14
C ARG A 10 9.87 -8.97 -11.75
N ALA A 11 10.83 -8.24 -12.30
CA ALA A 11 11.01 -6.82 -12.07
C ALA A 11 9.83 -5.99 -12.64
N ALA A 12 9.35 -6.33 -13.84
CA ALA A 12 8.17 -5.72 -14.44
C ALA A 12 6.89 -6.03 -13.65
N ALA A 13 6.69 -7.29 -13.23
CA ALA A 13 5.57 -7.68 -12.38
C ALA A 13 5.57 -6.93 -11.04
N THR A 14 6.72 -6.84 -10.38
CA THR A 14 6.89 -6.05 -9.14
C THR A 14 6.52 -4.57 -9.35
N LYS A 15 6.88 -3.99 -10.50
CA LYS A 15 6.52 -2.59 -10.81
C LYS A 15 5.00 -2.44 -11.01
N ALA A 16 4.36 -3.35 -11.74
CA ALA A 16 2.92 -3.33 -11.97
C ALA A 16 2.13 -3.41 -10.67
N LEU A 17 2.50 -4.34 -9.78
CA LEU A 17 1.86 -4.50 -8.47
C LEU A 17 2.04 -3.27 -7.56
N ARG A 18 3.20 -2.59 -7.61
CA ARG A 18 3.36 -1.31 -6.89
C ARG A 18 2.44 -0.21 -7.43
N GLN A 19 2.21 -0.17 -8.74
CA GLN A 19 1.28 0.79 -9.33
C GLN A 19 -0.17 0.47 -8.95
N GLU A 20 -0.53 -0.81 -8.83
CA GLU A 20 -1.84 -1.24 -8.30
C GLU A 20 -2.03 -0.82 -6.85
N ALA A 21 -1.02 -1.05 -6.00
CA ALA A 21 -1.03 -0.55 -4.62
C ALA A 21 -1.22 0.98 -4.57
N GLY A 22 -0.51 1.73 -5.42
CA GLY A 22 -0.63 3.18 -5.52
C GLY A 22 -2.06 3.63 -5.87
N ARG A 23 -2.70 2.95 -6.82
CA ARG A 23 -4.11 3.20 -7.17
C ARG A 23 -5.07 2.90 -6.02
N TRP A 24 -4.85 1.80 -5.31
CA TRP A 24 -5.66 1.43 -4.14
C TRP A 24 -5.53 2.46 -3.01
N LEU A 25 -4.31 2.92 -2.71
CA LEU A 25 -4.04 3.95 -1.72
C LEU A 25 -4.70 5.29 -2.09
N LYS A 26 -4.59 5.69 -3.36
CA LYS A 26 -5.24 6.88 -3.88
C LYS A 26 -6.77 6.81 -3.71
N ALA A 27 -7.38 5.68 -4.06
CA ALA A 27 -8.81 5.48 -3.91
C ALA A 27 -9.25 5.56 -2.43
N GLY A 28 -8.49 4.96 -1.51
CA GLY A 28 -8.74 5.06 -0.06
C GLY A 28 -8.65 6.51 0.45
N ARG A 29 -7.63 7.27 0.00
CA ARG A 29 -7.50 8.69 0.33
C ARG A 29 -8.69 9.52 -0.17
N GLU A 30 -9.09 9.31 -1.42
CA GLU A 30 -10.19 10.03 -2.06
C GLU A 30 -11.54 9.70 -1.42
N ALA A 31 -11.77 8.44 -1.05
CA ALA A 31 -12.95 8.02 -0.29
C ALA A 31 -13.02 8.66 1.10
N ALA A 32 -11.87 8.92 1.73
CA ALA A 32 -11.78 9.66 2.99
C ALA A 32 -11.89 11.20 2.82
N GLY A 33 -12.08 11.70 1.59
CA GLY A 33 -12.23 13.12 1.30
C GLY A 33 -10.94 13.95 1.46
N LEU A 34 -9.77 13.32 1.40
CA LEU A 34 -8.49 13.97 1.66
C LEU A 34 -7.73 14.33 0.39
N THR A 35 -7.11 15.50 0.38
CA THR A 35 -6.02 15.83 -0.54
C THR A 35 -4.72 15.11 -0.13
N GLN A 36 -3.75 15.01 -1.05
CA GLN A 36 -2.44 14.44 -0.74
C GLN A 36 -1.73 15.22 0.39
N ALA A 37 -1.87 16.55 0.42
CA ALA A 37 -1.30 17.39 1.46
C ALA A 37 -1.95 17.13 2.84
N GLN A 38 -3.27 17.01 2.90
CA GLN A 38 -3.98 16.69 4.14
C GLN A 38 -3.63 15.29 4.66
N LEU A 39 -3.48 14.31 3.77
CA LEU A 39 -3.03 12.98 4.18
C LEU A 39 -1.61 13.05 4.76
N ALA A 40 -0.69 13.73 4.08
CA ALA A 40 0.68 13.91 4.55
C ALA A 40 0.73 14.56 5.94
N GLU A 41 -0.09 15.60 6.18
CA GLU A 41 -0.22 16.23 7.49
C GLU A 41 -0.72 15.24 8.56
N ARG A 42 -1.79 14.49 8.27
CA ARG A 42 -2.36 13.49 9.20
C ARG A 42 -1.40 12.37 9.57
N VAL A 43 -0.54 11.95 8.65
CA VAL A 43 0.46 10.90 8.89
C VAL A 43 1.81 11.45 9.37
N GLY A 44 1.89 12.74 9.73
CA GLY A 44 3.08 13.35 10.31
C GLY A 44 4.24 13.54 9.33
N MET A 45 3.96 13.61 8.03
CA MET A 45 4.97 13.78 6.99
C MET A 45 5.29 15.24 6.71
N ARG A 46 6.58 15.56 6.61
CA ARG A 46 7.05 16.91 6.29
C ARG A 46 6.81 17.31 4.83
N TYR A 47 6.69 16.35 3.91
CA TYR A 47 6.56 16.63 2.47
C TYR A 47 5.46 15.78 1.82
N TYR A 48 4.44 16.45 1.26
CA TYR A 48 3.31 15.80 0.58
C TYR A 48 3.70 15.07 -0.72
N THR A 49 4.83 15.43 -1.33
CA THR A 49 5.33 14.79 -2.56
C THR A 49 5.59 13.30 -2.36
N PHE A 50 5.81 12.86 -1.12
CA PHE A 50 5.89 11.44 -0.82
C PHE A 50 4.58 10.70 -1.12
N VAL A 51 3.43 11.31 -0.79
CA VAL A 51 2.11 10.72 -1.04
C VAL A 51 1.90 10.50 -2.53
N SER A 52 2.26 11.47 -3.38
CA SER A 52 2.14 11.32 -4.83
C SER A 52 3.09 10.28 -5.42
N GLN A 53 4.31 10.16 -4.89
CA GLN A 53 5.26 9.12 -5.28
C GLN A 53 4.76 7.71 -4.93
N VAL A 54 4.14 7.54 -3.76
CA VAL A 54 3.52 6.28 -3.36
C VAL A 54 2.30 5.97 -4.24
N GLU A 55 1.42 6.94 -4.46
CA GLU A 55 0.20 6.75 -5.27
C GLU A 55 0.49 6.45 -6.76
N SER A 56 1.65 6.86 -7.26
CA SER A 56 2.13 6.53 -8.61
C SER A 56 2.91 5.21 -8.69
N GLY A 57 3.17 4.55 -7.55
CA GLY A 57 3.94 3.30 -7.47
C GLY A 57 5.46 3.49 -7.59
N LEU A 58 5.94 4.74 -7.52
CA LEU A 58 7.38 5.05 -7.45
C LEU A 58 7.95 4.67 -6.08
N GLY A 59 7.18 4.91 -5.02
CA GLY A 59 7.50 4.55 -3.64
C GLY A 59 6.60 3.45 -3.08
N ARG A 60 6.94 2.99 -1.87
CA ARG A 60 6.10 2.14 -1.01
C ARG A 60 5.75 2.92 0.25
N VAL A 61 4.60 2.61 0.86
CA VAL A 61 4.34 3.08 2.24
C VAL A 61 5.31 2.36 3.19
N PRO A 62 6.14 3.08 3.97
CA PRO A 62 7.04 2.47 4.95
C PRO A 62 6.23 1.72 6.01
N ILE A 63 6.73 0.57 6.49
CA ILE A 63 5.98 -0.32 7.39
C ILE A 63 5.55 0.40 8.68
N GLU A 64 6.43 1.24 9.21
CA GLU A 64 6.23 2.10 10.38
C GLU A 64 5.13 3.15 10.18
N MET A 65 4.79 3.47 8.92
CA MET A 65 3.76 4.45 8.58
C MET A 65 2.42 3.82 8.22
N GLN A 66 2.36 2.52 7.96
CA GLN A 66 1.14 1.87 7.48
C GLN A 66 -0.02 1.98 8.48
N GLY A 67 0.26 1.89 9.79
CA GLY A 67 -0.75 2.07 10.82
C GLY A 67 -1.35 3.48 10.83
N ALA A 68 -0.51 4.52 10.84
CA ALA A 68 -0.97 5.91 10.80
C ALA A 68 -1.72 6.22 9.50
N TRP A 69 -1.26 5.66 8.38
CA TRP A 69 -1.92 5.81 7.08
C TRP A 69 -3.31 5.19 7.09
N ALA A 70 -3.44 3.95 7.59
CA ALA A 70 -4.72 3.26 7.70
C ALA A 70 -5.73 4.08 8.51
N LEU A 71 -5.33 4.55 9.69
CA LEU A 71 -6.18 5.37 10.55
C LEU A 71 -6.58 6.69 9.87
N ALA A 72 -5.65 7.36 9.17
CA ALA A 72 -5.94 8.61 8.48
C ALA A 72 -7.01 8.48 7.40
N VAL A 73 -7.11 7.31 6.75
CA VAL A 73 -8.12 6.98 5.73
C VAL A 73 -9.29 6.14 6.28
N GLY A 74 -9.38 5.94 7.59
CA GLY A 74 -10.50 5.25 8.24
C GLY A 74 -10.51 3.72 8.08
N LEU A 75 -9.35 3.11 7.81
CA LEU A 75 -9.20 1.66 7.63
C LEU A 75 -8.58 1.00 8.86
N GLU A 76 -8.96 -0.25 9.10
CA GLU A 76 -8.34 -1.09 10.13
C GLU A 76 -6.85 -1.37 9.77
N PRO A 77 -5.88 -1.10 10.68
CA PRO A 77 -4.45 -1.22 10.39
C PRO A 77 -3.97 -2.58 9.90
N ALA A 78 -4.44 -3.69 10.49
CA ALA A 78 -4.01 -5.03 10.10
C ALA A 78 -4.50 -5.40 8.70
N HIS A 79 -5.75 -5.08 8.37
CA HIS A 79 -6.31 -5.22 7.03
C HIS A 79 -5.53 -4.38 6.02
N PHE A 80 -5.23 -3.12 6.33
CA PHE A 80 -4.45 -2.24 5.47
C PHE A 80 -3.05 -2.81 5.18
N ALA A 81 -2.34 -3.23 6.24
CA ALA A 81 -1.00 -3.80 6.12
C ALA A 81 -1.00 -5.12 5.32
N ARG A 82 -1.98 -6.00 5.56
CA ARG A 82 -2.13 -7.26 4.82
C ARG A 82 -2.38 -7.00 3.33
N THR A 83 -3.21 -6.01 3.00
CA THR A 83 -3.48 -5.62 1.62
C THR A 83 -2.24 -5.08 0.94
N LEU A 84 -1.47 -4.19 1.58
CA LEU A 84 -0.19 -3.72 1.03
C LEU A 84 0.84 -4.84 0.87
N LEU A 85 0.90 -5.79 1.80
CA LEU A 85 1.78 -6.93 1.71
C LEU A 85 1.50 -7.79 0.47
N ALA A 86 0.22 -8.00 0.12
CA ALA A 86 -0.18 -8.74 -1.09
C ALA A 86 0.36 -8.09 -2.38
N TYR A 87 0.46 -6.75 -2.42
CA TYR A 87 1.05 -6.03 -3.55
C TYR A 87 2.58 -5.96 -3.49
N TYR A 88 3.14 -5.68 -2.32
CA TYR A 88 4.57 -5.38 -2.18
C TYR A 88 5.43 -6.64 -2.14
N GLU A 89 4.97 -7.70 -1.49
CA GLU A 89 5.69 -8.97 -1.33
C GLU A 89 4.72 -10.16 -1.53
N PRO A 90 4.25 -10.42 -2.77
CA PRO A 90 3.22 -11.43 -3.04
C PRO A 90 3.59 -12.84 -2.56
N GLU A 91 4.86 -13.21 -2.69
CA GLU A 91 5.33 -14.53 -2.23
C GLU A 91 5.29 -14.62 -0.70
N LEU A 92 5.67 -13.56 0.02
CA LEU A 92 5.54 -13.53 1.48
C LEU A 92 4.07 -13.57 1.91
N ASN A 93 3.19 -12.86 1.21
CA ASN A 93 1.75 -12.94 1.44
C ASN A 93 1.23 -14.38 1.25
N ARG A 94 1.61 -15.04 0.16
CA ARG A 94 1.25 -16.44 -0.13
C ARG A 94 1.74 -17.39 0.96
N LEU A 95 2.97 -17.22 1.44
CA LEU A 95 3.54 -18.04 2.52
C LEU A 95 2.80 -17.85 3.86
N LEU A 96 2.35 -16.63 4.15
CA LEU A 96 1.68 -16.30 5.41
C LEU A 96 0.17 -16.63 5.40
N PHE A 97 -0.50 -16.54 4.25
CA PHE A 97 -1.97 -16.62 4.15
C PHE A 97 -2.49 -17.65 3.14
N GLY A 98 -1.62 -18.30 2.36
CA GLY A 98 -1.98 -19.28 1.34
C GLY A 98 -2.49 -18.66 0.03
N ASP A 99 -2.74 -19.50 -0.98
CA ASP A 99 -3.28 -19.09 -2.30
C ASP A 99 -4.76 -18.66 -2.25
N ALA A 100 -5.45 -18.96 -1.14
CA ALA A 100 -6.85 -18.60 -0.91
C ALA A 100 -7.05 -17.11 -0.55
N ALA A 101 -5.97 -16.34 -0.38
CA ALA A 101 -6.01 -14.88 -0.37
C ALA A 101 -6.20 -14.35 -1.81
N GLN A 102 -7.24 -14.86 -2.48
CA GLN A 102 -7.70 -14.30 -3.74
C GLN A 102 -7.98 -12.83 -3.46
N ILE A 103 -7.43 -11.98 -4.32
CA ILE A 103 -7.65 -10.54 -4.38
C ILE A 103 -9.17 -10.32 -4.46
N LEU A 104 -9.83 -10.24 -3.31
CA LEU A 104 -11.27 -10.04 -3.18
C LEU A 104 -11.48 -9.02 -2.04
N PRO A 105 -12.43 -8.09 -2.21
CA PRO A 105 -12.57 -6.93 -1.37
C PRO A 105 -13.20 -7.40 -0.06
N ASP A 106 -12.39 -7.57 0.97
CA ASP A 106 -12.87 -7.15 2.28
C ASP A 106 -13.16 -5.65 2.08
N ALA A 107 -14.43 -5.31 1.86
CA ALA A 107 -14.86 -3.92 1.81
C ALA A 107 -14.20 -3.20 2.99
N PRO A 108 -13.65 -1.99 2.79
CA PRO A 108 -12.93 -1.28 3.83
C PRO A 108 -13.73 -1.34 5.13
N ARG A 109 -13.23 -2.14 6.09
CA ARG A 109 -13.87 -2.23 7.40
C ARG A 109 -13.55 -0.91 8.07
N ALA A 110 -14.54 -0.02 8.06
CA ALA A 110 -14.45 1.26 8.71
C ALA A 110 -13.96 1.02 10.14
N PHE A 111 -12.86 1.68 10.49
CA PHE A 111 -12.41 1.71 11.87
C PHE A 111 -13.46 2.49 12.69
N GLY A 112 -13.95 1.88 13.77
CA GLY A 112 -15.14 2.32 14.51
C GLY A 112 -15.14 3.81 14.90
N THR A 113 -16.34 4.40 14.88
CA THR A 113 -16.67 5.76 15.33
C THR A 113 -16.37 5.98 16.81
#